data_AF-A0A966HZD8-F1
#
_entry.id   AF-A0A966HZD8-F1
#
_cell.length_a   1.000
_cell.length_b   1.000
_cell.length_c   1.000
_cell.angle_alpha   90.00
_cell.angle_beta   90.00
_cell.angle_gamma   90.00
#
_symmetry.space_group_name_H-M   'P 1'
#
loop_
_entity.id
_entity.type
_entity.pdbx_description
1 polymer ?
#
loop_
_entity_poly.entity_id
_entity_poly.type
_entity_poly.pdbx_seq_one_letter_code
_entity_poly.pdbx_strand_id
1 'polypeptide(L)' 'MNRTVLQIFLLLAFIPLAILIGYGVLVVAPIFCCFLAINSYKFKNYKEMYIWMGVGALSFILALYMLGVL' A
#
# COMPACT_ATOMS: atom_id res chain seq x y z
N MET A 1 31.09 -4.40 -25.24
CA MET A 1 29.78 -4.24 -24.56
C MET A 1 29.63 -2.79 -24.15
N ASN A 2 28.59 -2.09 -24.60
CA ASN A 2 28.44 -0.66 -24.34
C ASN A 2 28.06 -0.42 -22.87
N ARG A 3 28.87 0.35 -22.13
CA ARG A 3 28.69 0.63 -20.70
C ARG A 3 27.29 1.21 -20.40
N THR A 4 26.80 2.07 -21.30
CA THR A 4 25.48 2.69 -21.19
C THR A 4 24.34 1.67 -21.27
N VAL A 5 24.45 0.66 -22.14
CA VAL A 5 23.45 -0.39 -22.29
C VAL A 5 23.38 -1.26 -21.04
N LEU A 6 24.53 -1.58 -20.44
CA LEU A 6 24.59 -2.34 -19.18
C LEU A 6 23.96 -1.56 -18.02
N GLN A 7 24.17 -0.25 -17.93
CA GLN A 7 23.56 0.59 -16.89
C GLN A 7 22.04 0.69 -17.03
N ILE A 8 21.52 0.85 -18.26
CA ILE A 8 20.08 0.86 -18.53
C ILE A 8 19.45 -0.49 -18.15
N PHE A 9 20.10 -1.60 -18.50
CA PHE A 9 19.62 -2.93 -18.14
C PHE A 9 19.55 -3.13 -16.62
N LEU A 10 20.57 -2.66 -15.88
CA LEU A 10 20.55 -2.71 -14.41
C LEU A 10 19.39 -1.91 -13.82
N LEU A 11 19.12 -0.70 -14.32
CA LEU A 11 18.00 0.12 -13.85
C LEU A 11 16.65 -0.56 -14.11
N LEU A 12 16.48 -1.16 -15.29
CA LEU A 12 15.27 -1.91 -15.63
C LEU A 12 15.03 -3.10 -14.69
N ALA A 13 16.11 -3.75 -14.23
CA ALA A 13 16.02 -4.86 -13.30
C ALA A 13 15.50 -4.47 -11.90
N PHE A 14 15.51 -3.18 -11.52
CA PHE A 14 14.91 -2.70 -10.27
C PHE A 14 13.39 -2.48 -10.36
N ILE A 15 12.83 -2.38 -11.58
CA ILE A 15 11.39 -2.15 -11.77
C ILE A 15 10.55 -3.27 -11.13
N PRO A 16 10.84 -4.57 -11.35
CA PRO A 16 10.11 -5.65 -10.67
C PRO A 16 10.20 -5.59 -9.15
N LEU A 17 11.35 -5.19 -8.60
CA LEU A 17 11.53 -5.06 -7.15
C LEU A 17 10.68 -3.92 -6.59
N ALA A 18 10.64 -2.77 -7.27
CA ALA A 18 9.80 -1.64 -6.88
C ALA A 18 8.30 -2.01 -6.93
N ILE A 19 7.89 -2.76 -7.96
CA ILE A 19 6.52 -3.29 -8.07
C ILE A 19 6.20 -4.23 -6.91
N LEU A 20 7.10 -5.16 -6.58
CA LEU A 20 6.92 -6.10 -5.47
C LEU A 20 6.75 -5.38 -4.13
N ILE A 21 7.60 -4.37 -3.86
CA ILE A 21 7.49 -3.55 -2.65
C ILE A 21 6.17 -2.76 -2.64
N GLY A 22 5.79 -2.18 -3.78
CA GLY A 22 4.53 -1.45 -3.94
C GLY A 22 3.31 -2.31 -3.60
N TYR A 23 3.26 -3.55 -4.09
CA TYR A 23 2.20 -4.50 -3.74
C TYR A 23 2.16 -4.81 -2.24
N GLY A 24 3.32 -4.99 -1.61
CA GLY A 24 3.39 -5.21 -0.16
C GLY A 24 2.77 -4.05 0.63
N VAL A 25 3.13 -2.81 0.30
CA VAL A 25 2.57 -1.61 0.95
C VAL A 25 1.07 -1.51 0.73
N LEU A 26 0.62 -1.79 -0.50
CA LEU A 26 -0.76 -1.69 -0.92
C LEU A 26 -1.68 -2.69 -0.19
N VAL A 27 -1.19 -3.90 0.07
CA VAL A 27 -1.91 -4.91 0.87
C VAL A 27 -1.88 -4.59 2.37
N VAL A 28 -0.78 -4.03 2.88
CA VAL A 28 -0.61 -3.74 4.32
C VAL A 28 -1.38 -2.48 4.76
N ALA A 29 -1.57 -1.50 3.87
CA ALA A 29 -2.24 -0.24 4.18
C ALA A 29 -3.65 -0.40 4.81
N PRO A 30 -4.59 -1.19 4.25
CA PRO A 30 -5.91 -1.38 4.87
C PRO A 30 -5.81 -2.09 6.22
N ILE A 31 -4.87 -3.04 6.39
CA ILE A 31 -4.65 -3.75 7.66
C ILE A 31 -4.20 -2.76 8.75
N PHE A 32 -3.28 -1.87 8.41
CA PHE A 32 -2.80 -0.85 9.34
C PHE A 32 -3.90 0.12 9.75
N CYS A 33 -4.75 0.55 8.81
CA CYS A 33 -5.91 1.39 9.11
C CYS A 33 -6.90 0.70 10.06
N CYS A 34 -7.12 -0.61 9.91
CA CYS A 34 -7.95 -1.39 10.84
C CYS A 34 -7.37 -1.39 12.26
N PHE A 35 -6.06 -1.61 12.42
CA PHE A 35 -5.42 -1.55 13.73
C PHE A 35 -5.57 -0.18 14.39
N LEU A 36 -5.41 0.89 13.62
CA LEU A 36 -5.58 2.25 14.13
C LEU A 36 -7.03 2.54 14.53
N ALA A 37 -8.01 2.12 13.73
CA ALA A 37 -9.42 2.26 14.07
C ALA A 37 -9.78 1.53 15.39
N ILE A 38 -9.29 0.30 15.57
CA ILE A 38 -9.48 -0.47 16.81
C ILE A 38 -8.84 0.24 17.99
N ASN A 39 -7.64 0.78 17.80
CA ASN A 39 -6.93 1.51 18.85
C ASN A 39 -7.69 2.79 19.25
N SER A 40 -8.16 3.57 18.29
CA SER A 40 -8.98 4.77 18.54
C SER A 40 -10.28 4.41 19.28
N TYR A 41 -10.92 3.28 18.94
CA TYR A 41 -12.09 2.79 19.67
C TYR A 41 -11.75 2.46 21.13
N LYS A 42 -10.63 1.76 21.39
CA LYS A 42 -10.16 1.43 22.75
C LYS A 42 -9.96 2.68 23.61
N PHE A 43 -9.48 3.77 23.02
CA PHE A 43 -9.29 5.06 23.71
C PHE A 43 -10.52 5.98 23.66
N LYS A 44 -11.69 5.47 23.23
CA LYS A 44 -12.95 6.23 23.10
C LYS A 44 -12.85 7.46 22.18
N ASN A 45 -11.88 7.49 21.27
CA ASN A 45 -11.73 8.54 20.27
C ASN A 45 -12.50 8.17 18.99
N TYR A 46 -13.82 8.36 19.03
CA TYR A 46 -14.70 7.97 17.93
C TYR A 46 -14.46 8.77 16.65
N LYS A 47 -14.09 10.05 16.76
CA LYS A 47 -13.77 10.88 15.59
C LYS A 47 -12.63 10.27 14.78
N GLU A 48 -11.55 9.90 15.47
CA GLU A 48 -10.39 9.30 14.85
C GLU A 48 -10.67 7.88 14.34
N MET A 49 -11.47 7.10 15.07
CA MET A 49 -11.96 5.79 14.62
C MET A 49 -12.66 5.88 13.25
N TYR A 50 -13.62 6.81 13.08
CA TYR A 50 -14.34 6.97 11.82
C TYR A 50 -13.42 7.43 10.67
N ILE A 51 -12.40 8.25 10.97
CA ILE A 51 -11.39 8.64 9.98
C ILE A 51 -10.61 7.40 9.51
N TRP A 52 -10.08 6.60 10.44
CA TRP A 52 -9.33 5.39 10.11
C TRP A 52 -10.19 4.35 9.39
N MET A 53 -11.47 4.22 9.73
CA MET A 53 -12.41 3.37 8.98
C MET A 53 -12.62 3.87 7.56
N GLY A 54 -12.78 5.17 7.34
CA GLY A 54 -12.93 5.75 6.00
C GLY A 54 -11.67 5.57 5.14
N VAL A 55 -10.49 5.85 5.70
CA VAL A 55 -9.20 5.65 5.03
C VAL A 55 -8.95 4.14 4.77
N GLY A 56 -9.34 3.28 5.71
CA GLY A 56 -9.27 1.83 5.55
C GLY A 56 -10.14 1.32 4.39
N ALA A 57 -11.38 1.79 4.30
CA ALA A 57 -12.27 1.43 3.19
C ALA A 57 -11.73 1.91 1.83
N LEU A 58 -11.23 3.16 1.78
CA LEU A 58 -10.67 3.73 0.55
C LEU A 58 -9.38 2.99 0.11
N SER A 59 -8.49 2.68 1.05
CA SER A 59 -7.28 1.89 0.77
C SER A 59 -7.60 0.45 0.34
N PHE A 60 -8.64 -0.16 0.90
CA PHE A 60 -9.10 -1.48 0.49
C PHE A 60 -9.64 -1.48 -0.95
N ILE A 61 -10.45 -0.49 -1.33
CA ILE A 61 -10.96 -0.39 -2.72
C ILE A 61 -9.81 -0.14 -3.71
N LEU A 62 -8.89 0.78 -3.38
CA LEU A 62 -7.70 1.01 -4.19
C LEU A 62 -6.86 -0.26 -4.33
N ALA A 63 -6.75 -1.04 -3.27
CA ALA A 63 -6.01 -2.29 -3.31
C ALA A 63 -6.64 -3.30 -4.28
N LEU A 64 -7.97 -3.48 -4.21
CA LEU A 64 -8.70 -4.36 -5.12
C LEU A 64 -8.57 -3.92 -6.58
N TYR A 65 -8.66 -2.62 -6.86
CA TYR A 65 -8.52 -2.07 -8.21
C TYR A 65 -7.12 -2.32 -8.78
N MET A 66 -6.07 -2.04 -8.00
CA MET A 66 -4.68 -2.22 -8.42
C MET A 66 -4.28 -3.69 -8.56
N LEU A 67 -4.91 -4.59 -7.80
CA LEU A 67 -4.75 -6.04 -7.93
C LEU A 67 -5.60 -6.63 -9.07
N GLY A 68 -6.45 -5.83 -9.72
CA GLY A 68 -7.32 -6.26 -10.82
C GLY A 68 -8.49 -7.14 -10.40
N VAL A 69 -8.88 -7.09 -9.12
CA VAL A 69 -10.03 -7.84 -8.59
C VAL A 69 -11.35 -7.11 -8.91
N LEU A 70 -11.31 -5.77 -8.98
CA LEU A 70 -12.45 -4.88 -9.16
C LEU A 70 -12.15 -3.91 -10.31
#